data_AF-A0A1I4SBA9-F1
#
_entry.id   AF-A0A1I4SBA9-F1
#
_cell.length_a   1.000
_cell.length_b   1.000
_cell.length_c   1.000
_cell.angle_alpha   90.00
_cell.angle_beta   90.00
_cell.angle_gamma   90.00
#
_symmetry.space_group_name_H-M   'P 1'
#
loop_
_entity.id
_entity.type
_entity.pdbx_description
1 polymer ?
#
loop_
_entity_poly.entity_id
_entity_poly.type
_entity_poly.pdbx_seq_one_letter_code
_entity_poly.pdbx_strand_id
1 'polypeptide(L)' 'MDTRQPSILGPIAEGAHARVIGLPKDSCPYPADSPERQAWVDGYDGTPNEDGPDVPMADA' A
#
# COMPACT_ATOMS: atom_id res chain seq x y z
N MET A 1 -0.98 4.59 -25.87
CA MET A 1 -1.71 3.92 -24.78
C MET A 1 -1.53 4.84 -23.60
N ASP A 2 -2.59 5.56 -23.26
CA ASP A 2 -2.63 6.66 -22.29
C ASP A 2 -2.00 6.19 -20.96
N THR A 3 -0.74 6.57 -20.72
CA THR A 3 -0.04 6.35 -19.45
C THR A 3 -0.70 7.26 -18.43
N ARG A 4 -1.87 6.86 -17.92
CA ARG A 4 -2.51 7.47 -16.76
C ARG A 4 -1.78 7.05 -15.49
N GLN A 5 -0.49 7.36 -15.47
CA GLN A 5 0.17 7.77 -14.25
C GLN A 5 -0.35 9.16 -13.88
N PRO A 6 -1.09 9.27 -12.78
CA PRO A 6 -0.68 10.07 -11.64
C PRO A 6 0.16 9.16 -10.72
N SER A 7 1.38 8.73 -11.08
CA SER A 7 2.65 9.41 -10.75
C SER A 7 2.83 9.96 -9.34
N ILE A 8 2.18 9.43 -8.30
CA ILE A 8 2.70 9.48 -6.90
C ILE A 8 1.99 8.44 -6.02
N LEU A 9 2.56 7.22 -5.93
CA LEU A 9 2.24 6.12 -4.99
C LEU A 9 0.74 5.70 -4.93
N GLY A 10 0.40 4.51 -5.46
CA GLY A 10 -0.95 3.96 -5.29
C GLY A 10 -1.37 3.84 -3.81
N PRO A 11 -2.65 3.61 -3.48
CA PRO A 11 -3.15 3.70 -2.11
C PRO A 11 -2.30 2.95 -1.08
N ILE A 12 -1.85 1.73 -1.39
CA ILE A 12 -0.91 0.94 -0.57
C ILE A 12 0.38 1.71 -0.24
N ALA A 13 1.03 2.26 -1.27
CA ALA A 13 2.28 2.97 -1.07
C ALA A 13 2.09 4.33 -0.39
N GLU A 14 0.93 4.98 -0.59
CA GLU A 14 0.56 6.19 0.16
C GLU A 14 0.34 5.88 1.65
N GLY A 15 -0.33 4.78 1.99
CA GLY A 15 -0.49 4.31 3.37
C GLY A 15 0.84 4.00 4.05
N ALA A 16 1.74 3.32 3.34
CA ALA A 16 3.09 3.06 3.84
C ALA A 16 3.87 4.37 4.09
N HIS A 17 3.78 5.33 3.17
CA HIS A 17 4.42 6.63 3.33
C HIS A 17 3.81 7.42 4.50
N ALA A 18 2.49 7.39 4.68
CA ALA A 18 1.78 7.99 5.81
C ALA A 18 2.31 7.47 7.16
N ARG A 19 2.56 6.16 7.29
CA ARG A 19 3.21 5.58 8.47
C ARG A 19 4.62 6.14 8.67
N VAL A 20 5.43 6.23 7.61
CA VAL A 20 6.83 6.72 7.68
C VAL A 20 6.89 8.17 8.14
N ILE A 21 5.96 9.03 7.69
CA ILE A 21 5.92 10.45 8.08
C ILE A 21 5.15 10.69 9.40
N GLY A 22 4.60 9.64 10.03
CA GLY A 22 3.85 9.74 11.29
C GLY A 22 2.42 10.29 11.15
N LEU A 23 1.83 10.23 9.95
CA LEU A 23 0.43 10.57 9.73
C LEU A 23 -0.45 9.49 10.39
N PRO A 24 -1.55 9.83 11.09
CA PRO A 24 -2.43 8.83 11.68
C PRO A 24 -3.31 8.14 10.63
N LYS A 25 -3.71 6.89 10.90
CA LYS A 25 -4.56 6.06 10.03
C LYS A 25 -5.93 6.71 9.71
N ASP A 26 -6.43 7.54 10.62
CA ASP A 26 -7.69 8.29 10.47
C ASP A 26 -7.59 9.44 9.47
N SER A 27 -6.38 9.94 9.16
CA SER A 27 -6.16 10.93 8.09
C SER A 27 -6.21 10.34 6.68
N CYS A 28 -6.64 9.08 6.54
CA CYS A 28 -6.87 8.46 5.25
C CYS A 28 -7.87 9.29 4.41
N PRO A 29 -7.47 9.77 3.22
CA PRO A 29 -8.32 10.65 2.40
C PRO A 29 -9.45 9.88 1.69
N TYR A 30 -9.40 8.56 1.69
CA TYR A 30 -10.34 7.71 0.99
C TYR A 30 -11.63 7.45 1.81
N PRO A 31 -12.80 7.38 1.14
CA PRO A 31 -14.07 7.07 1.80
C PRO A 31 -14.03 5.72 2.54
N ALA A 32 -14.81 5.60 3.61
CA ALA A 32 -14.86 4.39 4.46
C ALA A 32 -15.14 3.09 3.68
N ASP A 33 -15.98 3.17 2.65
CA ASP A 33 -16.47 2.02 1.86
C ASP A 33 -15.68 1.80 0.56
N SER A 34 -14.64 2.59 0.31
CA SER A 34 -13.87 2.50 -0.93
C SER A 34 -12.77 1.43 -0.84
N PRO A 35 -12.56 0.63 -1.89
CA PRO A 35 -11.45 -0.33 -1.93
C PRO A 35 -10.08 0.36 -1.84
N GLU A 36 -9.97 1.62 -2.26
CA GLU A 36 -8.77 2.44 -2.05
C GLU A 36 -8.43 2.66 -0.57
N ARG A 37 -9.44 2.81 0.32
CA ARG A 37 -9.20 2.94 1.76
C ARG A 37 -8.62 1.66 2.33
N GLN A 38 -9.16 0.51 1.94
CA GLN A 38 -8.65 -0.79 2.36
C GLN A 38 -7.19 -0.94 1.94
N ALA A 39 -6.90 -0.67 0.66
CA ALA A 39 -5.54 -0.72 0.13
C ALA A 39 -4.58 0.25 0.83
N TRP A 40 -5.02 1.47 1.15
CA TRP A 40 -4.23 2.43 1.95
C TRP A 40 -4.00 1.95 3.38
N VAL A 41 -5.02 1.37 4.01
CA VAL A 41 -4.94 0.80 5.34
C VAL A 41 -3.96 -0.38 5.39
N ASP A 42 -3.99 -1.26 4.39
CA ASP A 42 -3.07 -2.40 4.28
C ASP A 42 -1.62 -1.91 4.16
N GLY A 43 -1.39 -0.92 3.31
CA GLY A 43 -0.09 -0.26 3.19
C GLY A 43 0.40 0.41 4.48
N TYR A 44 -0.52 1.06 5.22
CA TYR A 44 -0.22 1.70 6.51
C TYR A 44 0.12 0.69 7.60
N ASP A 45 -0.65 -0.41 7.69
CA ASP A 45 -0.38 -1.50 8.62
C ASP A 45 0.98 -2.16 8.31
N GLY A 46 1.37 -2.11 7.03
CA GLY A 46 2.52 -2.82 6.53
C GLY A 46 2.28 -4.32 6.58
N THR A 47 1.03 -4.76 6.45
CA THR A 47 0.67 -6.17 6.29
C THR A 47 1.33 -6.64 5.00
N PRO A 48 2.38 -7.48 5.06
CA PRO A 48 2.77 -8.19 3.86
C PRO A 48 1.56 -9.04 3.52
N ASN A 49 0.97 -8.83 2.33
CA ASN A 49 0.18 -9.91 1.77
C ASN A 49 1.17 -11.08 1.66
N GLU A 50 1.00 -12.08 2.51
CA GLU A 50 1.79 -13.32 2.56
C GLU A 50 1.49 -14.19 1.32
N ASP A 51 1.54 -13.56 0.13
CA ASP A 51 1.36 -14.13 -1.20
C ASP A 51 2.56 -13.78 -2.10
N GLY A 52 3.65 -13.28 -1.51
CA GLY A 52 4.96 -13.37 -2.15
C GLY A 52 5.45 -14.80 -1.94
N PRO A 53 5.65 -15.62 -2.99
CA PRO A 53 6.20 -16.95 -2.79
C PRO A 53 7.57 -16.77 -2.15
N ASP A 54 7.69 -17.24 -0.90
CA ASP A 54 8.97 -17.58 -0.30
C ASP A 54 9.58 -18.66 -1.18
N VAL A 55 10.26 -18.23 -2.25
CA VAL A 55 11.13 -19.11 -2.99
C VAL A 55 12.41 -19.16 -2.18
N PRO A 56 12.70 -20.29 -1.48
CA PRO A 56 14.01 -20.44 -0.89
C PRO A 56 15.01 -20.31 -2.03
N MET A 57 15.94 -19.36 -1.91
CA MET A 57 17.12 -19.29 -2.79
C MET A 57 17.81 -20.65 -2.73
N ALA A 58 17.50 -21.50 -3.71
CA ALA A 58 18.18 -22.75 -3.92
C ALA A 58 19.48 -22.42 -4.65
N ASP A 59 20.55 -22.34 -3.85
CA ASP A 59 21.94 -22.37 -4.26
C ASP A 59 22.25 -23.74 -4.89
N ALA A 60 22.59 -23.78 -6.19
CA ALA A 60 23.32 -24.88 -6.85
C ALA A 60 23.80 -24.48 -8.26
#